data_AF-U6CY99-F1
#
_entry.id   AF-U6CY99-F1
#
_cell.length_a   1.000
_cell.length_b   1.000
_cell.length_c   1.000
_cell.angle_alpha   90.00
_cell.angle_beta   90.00
_cell.angle_gamma   90.00
#
_symmetry.space_group_name_H-M   'P 1'
#
loop_
_entity.id
_entity.type
_entity.pdbx_description
1 polymer ?
#
loop_
_entity_poly.entity_id
_entity_poly.type
_entity_poly.pdbx_seq_one_letter_code
_entity_poly.pdbx_strand_id
1 'polypeptide(L)'
;MESSSKGLLTQVTQFWNLLDDLAESNPESYKKFIEQQLKEGKQLCATPEPQLCLQTRILKPKEKVLFINLCQWKRIPAPQSATHPVPLKVGTPEDISETSDVYTVI
;
A
#
# COMPACT_ATOMS: atom_id res chain seq x y z
N MET A 1 19.88 3.31 -4.30
CA MET A 1 20.35 4.69 -4.58
C MET A 1 19.38 5.60 -3.87
N GLU A 2 19.72 6.08 -2.67
CA GLU A 2 18.84 6.97 -1.91
C GLU A 2 18.82 8.33 -2.63
N SER A 3 17.69 8.69 -3.23
CA SER A 3 17.49 10.06 -3.70
C SER A 3 17.43 10.97 -2.47
N SER A 4 18.33 11.94 -2.38
CA SER A 4 18.25 12.98 -1.35
C SER A 4 16.86 13.61 -1.40
N SER A 5 16.23 13.83 -0.24
CA SER A 5 14.88 14.39 -0.13
C SER A 5 14.70 15.69 -0.93
N LYS A 6 15.77 16.48 -1.08
CA LYS A 6 15.80 17.69 -1.92
C LYS A 6 15.64 17.38 -3.40
N GLY A 7 16.30 16.34 -3.91
CA GLY A 7 16.19 15.92 -5.31
C GLY A 7 14.80 15.40 -5.65
N LEU A 8 14.15 14.68 -4.72
CA LEU A 8 12.78 14.22 -4.89
C LEU A 8 11.78 15.38 -4.96
N LEU A 9 11.91 16.38 -4.08
CA LEU A 9 11.05 17.56 -4.11
C LEU A 9 11.14 18.31 -5.44
N THR A 10 12.36 18.49 -5.97
CA THR A 10 12.54 19.14 -7.28
C THR A 10 11.83 18.38 -8.40
N GLN A 11 11.92 17.05 -8.42
CA GLN A 11 11.22 16.22 -9.42
C GLN A 11 9.71 16.36 -9.33
N VAL A 12 9.16 16.39 -8.10
CA VAL A 12 7.72 16.60 -7.88
C VAL A 12 7.30 17.97 -8.40
N THR A 13 8.05 19.03 -8.11
CA THR A 13 7.75 20.37 -8.63
C THR A 13 7.80 20.43 -10.15
N GLN A 14 8.81 19.82 -10.78
CA GLN A 14 8.92 19.77 -12.23
C GLN A 14 7.75 19.02 -12.87
N PHE A 15 7.29 17.94 -12.23
CA PHE A 15 6.12 17.21 -12.68
C PHE A 15 4.83 18.04 -12.61
N TRP A 16 4.63 18.82 -11.53
CA TRP A 16 3.48 19.73 -11.42
C TRP A 16 3.50 20.81 -12.52
N ASN A 17 4.65 21.45 -12.73
CA ASN A 17 4.78 22.45 -13.79
C ASN A 17 4.45 21.85 -15.19
N LEU A 18 4.91 20.63 -15.46
CA LEU A 18 4.58 19.93 -16.71
C LEU A 18 3.07 19.70 -16.86
N LEU A 19 2.37 19.36 -15.77
CA LEU A 19 0.92 19.18 -15.78
C LEU A 19 0.18 20.49 -16.05
N ASP A 20 0.65 21.59 -15.45
CA ASP A 20 0.10 22.93 -15.67
C ASP A 20 0.33 23.37 -17.13
N ASP A 21 1.54 23.20 -17.65
CA ASP A 21 1.89 23.49 -19.05
C ASP A 21 1.01 22.67 -20.01
N LEU A 22 0.76 21.40 -19.72
CA LEU A 22 -0.12 20.55 -20.53
C LEU A 22 -1.58 21.00 -20.49
N ALA A 23 -2.06 21.44 -19.33
CA ALA A 23 -3.42 21.94 -19.17
C ALA A 23 -3.65 23.23 -19.97
N GLU A 24 -2.66 24.13 -20.03
CA GLU A 24 -2.74 25.38 -20.80
C GLU A 24 -2.52 25.18 -22.31
N SER A 25 -1.51 24.39 -22.68
CA SER A 25 -1.11 24.25 -24.08
C SER A 25 -1.91 23.20 -24.86
N ASN A 26 -2.35 22.13 -24.20
CA ASN A 26 -3.08 21.02 -24.85
C ASN A 26 -4.07 20.31 -23.88
N PRO A 27 -5.22 20.94 -23.60
CA PRO A 27 -6.21 20.43 -22.63
C PRO A 27 -6.71 19.01 -22.92
N GLU A 28 -6.84 18.64 -24.20
CA GLU A 28 -7.30 17.30 -24.61
C GLU A 28 -6.26 16.22 -24.27
N SER A 29 -4.98 16.51 -24.46
CA SER A 29 -3.91 15.58 -24.07
C SER A 29 -3.78 15.47 -22.56
N TYR A 30 -3.90 16.59 -21.84
CA TYR A 30 -3.94 16.58 -20.37
C TYR A 30 -5.08 15.69 -19.86
N LYS A 31 -6.30 15.86 -20.37
CA LYS A 31 -7.46 15.06 -19.98
C LYS A 31 -7.22 13.57 -20.21
N LYS A 32 -6.76 13.18 -21.40
CA LYS A 32 -6.43 11.78 -21.72
C LYS A 32 -5.37 11.21 -20.80
N PHE A 33 -4.34 11.99 -20.47
CA PHE A 33 -3.28 11.59 -19.56
C PHE A 33 -3.84 11.30 -18.16
N ILE A 34 -4.62 12.22 -17.58
CA ILE A 34 -5.22 12.04 -16.25
C ILE A 34 -6.18 10.84 -16.23
N GLU A 35 -7.04 10.70 -17.24
CA GLU A 35 -7.95 9.56 -17.35
C GLU A 35 -7.20 8.23 -17.39
N GLN A 36 -6.11 8.15 -18.15
CA GLN A 36 -5.27 6.96 -18.21
C GLN A 36 -4.61 6.66 -16.87
N GLN A 37 -4.03 7.67 -16.21
CA GLN A 37 -3.40 7.51 -14.88
C GLN A 37 -4.40 7.06 -13.82
N LEU A 38 -5.63 7.60 -13.82
CA LEU A 38 -6.68 7.17 -12.90
C LEU A 38 -7.12 5.73 -13.20
N LYS A 39 -7.24 5.35 -14.48
CA LYS A 39 -7.64 4.00 -14.89
C LYS A 39 -6.60 2.95 -14.48
N GLU A 40 -5.32 3.23 -14.72
CA GLU A 40 -4.21 2.34 -14.34
C GLU A 40 -4.02 2.32 -12.82
N GLY A 41 -4.06 3.50 -12.20
CA GLY A 41 -3.89 3.69 -10.76
C GLY A 41 -4.96 2.99 -9.92
N LYS A 42 -6.20 2.85 -10.42
CA LYS A 42 -7.28 2.12 -9.73
C LYS A 42 -6.85 0.73 -9.23
N GLN A 43 -6.05 0.00 -10.00
CA GLN A 43 -5.59 -1.33 -9.59
C GLN A 43 -4.57 -1.29 -8.46
N LEU A 44 -3.74 -0.24 -8.41
CA LEU A 44 -2.71 -0.03 -7.39
C LEU A 44 -3.26 0.67 -6.13
N CYS A 45 -4.38 1.37 -6.26
CA CYS A 45 -5.13 2.03 -5.19
C CYS A 45 -6.21 1.14 -4.56
N ALA A 46 -6.47 -0.05 -5.12
CA ALA A 46 -7.38 -1.02 -4.52
C ALA A 46 -6.92 -1.40 -3.10
N THR A 47 -7.85 -1.77 -2.23
CA THR A 47 -7.54 -2.31 -0.90
C THR A 47 -6.92 -3.71 -1.01
N PRO A 48 -6.18 -4.18 0.01
CA PRO A 48 -5.76 -5.57 0.08
C PRO A 48 -6.95 -6.54 0.01
N GLU A 49 -6.82 -7.61 -0.77
CA GLU A 49 -7.82 -8.65 -0.95
C GLU A 49 -7.62 -9.75 0.11
N PRO A 50 -8.62 -10.03 0.97
CA PRO A 50 -8.51 -11.09 1.98
C PRO A 50 -8.31 -12.46 1.35
N GLN A 51 -7.39 -13.25 1.89
CA GLN A 51 -7.15 -14.64 1.46
C GLN A 51 -7.51 -15.63 2.56
N LEU A 52 -6.96 -15.42 3.76
CA LEU A 52 -7.25 -16.25 4.93
C LEU A 52 -6.99 -15.48 6.23
N CYS A 53 -7.52 -16.00 7.33
CA CYS A 53 -7.25 -15.49 8.67
C CYS A 53 -6.60 -16.60 9.51
N LEU A 54 -5.45 -16.32 10.10
CA LEU A 54 -4.75 -17.22 11.00
C LEU A 54 -5.04 -16.84 12.44
N GLN A 55 -5.48 -17.80 13.24
CA GLN A 55 -5.58 -17.63 14.68
C GLN A 55 -4.36 -18.25 15.36
N THR A 56 -3.69 -17.48 16.21
CA THR A 56 -2.55 -17.91 17.02
C THR A 56 -2.55 -17.19 18.37
N ARG A 57 -1.47 -17.32 19.15
CA ARG A 57 -1.30 -16.64 20.42
C ARG A 57 0.04 -15.92 20.48
N ILE A 58 0.01 -14.68 20.96
CA ILE A 58 1.22 -14.00 21.43
C ILE A 58 1.56 -14.61 22.78
N LEU A 59 2.79 -15.11 22.97
CA LEU A 59 3.21 -15.77 24.22
C LEU A 59 3.86 -14.81 25.23
N LYS A 60 4.46 -13.72 24.74
CA LYS A 60 5.18 -12.73 25.56
C LYS A 60 4.95 -11.32 24.98
N PRO A 61 4.96 -10.26 25.82
CA PRO A 61 5.14 -10.28 27.27
C PRO A 61 3.90 -10.75 28.04
N LYS A 62 2.71 -10.71 27.43
CA LYS A 62 1.45 -11.20 28.00
C LYS A 62 0.75 -12.08 26.98
N GLU A 63 0.17 -13.18 27.44
CA GLU A 63 -0.57 -14.07 26.56
C GLU A 63 -1.82 -13.36 26.02
N LYS A 64 -1.97 -13.36 24.69
CA LYS A 64 -3.13 -12.77 23.99
C LYS A 64 -3.48 -13.62 22.76
N VAL A 65 -4.77 -13.74 22.48
CA VAL A 65 -5.24 -14.28 21.20
C VAL A 65 -4.90 -13.29 20.10
N LEU A 66 -4.34 -13.78 18.99
CA LEU A 66 -3.94 -12.99 17.83
C LEU A 66 -4.61 -13.56 16.58
N PHE A 67 -5.27 -12.69 15.82
CA PHE A 67 -5.72 -12.96 14.47
C PHE A 67 -4.82 -12.22 13.48
N ILE A 68 -4.38 -12.91 12.44
CA ILE A 68 -3.56 -12.34 11.37
C ILE A 68 -4.33 -12.50 10.05
N ASN A 69 -4.74 -11.38 9.47
CA ASN A 69 -5.37 -11.38 8.16
C ASN A 69 -4.28 -11.42 7.08
N LEU A 70 -4.18 -12.55 6.39
CA LEU A 70 -3.33 -12.67 5.22
C LEU A 70 -4.09 -12.15 4.00
N CYS A 71 -3.59 -11.05 3.44
CA CYS A 71 -4.19 -10.42 2.28
C CYS A 71 -3.21 -10.42 1.09
N GLN A 72 -3.75 -10.51 -0.12
CA GLN A 72 -3.01 -10.26 -1.34
C GLN A 72 -3.19 -8.80 -1.76
N TRP A 73 -2.12 -8.13 -2.20
CA TRP A 73 -2.23 -6.76 -2.68
C TRP A 73 -1.32 -6.52 -3.88
N LYS A 74 -1.91 -6.08 -5.01
CA LYS A 74 -1.19 -5.80 -6.27
C LYS A 74 -0.06 -4.78 -6.12
N ARG A 75 -0.11 -3.94 -5.09
CA ARG A 75 0.93 -2.95 -4.79
C ARG A 75 2.21 -3.57 -4.21
N ILE A 76 2.13 -4.79 -3.68
CA ILE A 76 3.30 -5.51 -3.15
C ILE A 76 3.90 -6.34 -4.30
N PRO A 77 5.19 -6.14 -4.64
CA PRO A 77 5.80 -6.88 -5.74
C PRO A 77 5.97 -8.36 -5.38
N ALA A 78 5.96 -9.21 -6.40
CA ALA A 78 6.33 -10.61 -6.25
C ALA A 78 7.82 -10.74 -5.86
N PRO A 79 8.21 -11.83 -5.16
CA PRO A 79 9.62 -12.12 -4.93
C PRO A 79 10.37 -12.28 -6.25
N GLN A 80 11.66 -11.93 -6.26
CA GLN A 80 12.49 -11.96 -7.47
C GLN A 80 12.72 -13.39 -8.00
N SER A 81 12.69 -14.40 -7.12
CA SER A 81 12.71 -15.81 -7.48
C SER A 81 12.09 -16.66 -6.36
N ALA A 82 11.95 -17.97 -6.60
CA ALA A 82 11.41 -18.91 -5.61
C ALA A 82 12.26 -19.05 -4.34
N THR A 83 13.54 -18.66 -4.38
CA THR A 83 14.43 -18.69 -3.21
C THR A 83 14.49 -17.36 -2.46
N HIS A 84 13.91 -16.29 -3.03
CA HIS A 84 13.87 -15.00 -2.37
C HIS A 84 12.68 -14.92 -1.41
N PRO A 85 12.84 -14.26 -0.24
CA PRO A 85 11.73 -14.02 0.67
C PRO A 85 10.58 -13.28 0.00
N VAL A 86 9.35 -13.62 0.38
CA VAL A 86 8.15 -12.93 -0.06
C VAL A 86 8.11 -11.53 0.60
N PRO A 87 8.03 -10.44 -0.16
CA PRO A 87 7.86 -9.11 0.42
C PRO A 87 6.52 -9.01 1.16
N LEU A 88 6.55 -8.50 2.40
CA LEU A 88 5.36 -8.33 3.23
C LEU A 88 5.23 -6.88 3.68
N LYS A 89 3.99 -6.42 3.81
CA LYS A 89 3.65 -5.17 4.50
C LYS A 89 2.69 -5.51 5.63
N VAL A 90 3.01 -5.06 6.83
CA VAL A 90 2.25 -5.38 8.05
C VAL A 90 1.54 -4.12 8.52
N GLY A 91 0.28 -4.26 8.90
CA GLY A 91 -0.50 -3.20 9.54
C GLY A 91 -0.04 -2.93 10.98
N THR A 92 -0.55 -1.87 11.57
CA THR A 92 -0.39 -1.66 13.01
C THR A 92 -1.30 -2.66 13.74
N PRO A 93 -0.79 -3.42 14.72
CA PRO A 93 -1.64 -4.31 15.51
C PRO A 93 -2.69 -3.52 16.29
N GLU A 94 -3.94 -3.99 16.26
CA GLU A 94 -5.08 -3.36 16.94
C GLU A 94 -5.66 -4.32 17.98
N ASP A 95 -5.79 -3.88 19.23
CA ASP A 95 -6.48 -4.62 20.28
C ASP A 95 -7.99 -4.37 20.17
N ILE A 96 -8.77 -5.44 19.92
CA ILE A 96 -10.22 -5.42 19.81
C ILE A 96 -10.84 -6.03 21.08
N SER A 97 -11.89 -5.37 21.59
CA SER A 97 -12.71 -5.86 22.70
C SER A 97 -14.16 -5.97 22.26
N GLU A 98 -14.66 -7.19 22.05
CA GLU A 98 -16.05 -7.43 21.65
C GLU A 98 -16.74 -8.33 22.66
N THR A 99 -17.86 -7.86 23.21
CA THR A 99 -18.74 -8.53 24.18
C THR A 99 -18.06 -9.06 25.46
N SER A 100 -17.14 -10.03 25.35
CA SER A 100 -16.37 -10.63 26.44
C SER A 100 -14.96 -11.07 26.05
N ASP A 101 -14.61 -11.03 24.76
CA ASP A 101 -13.31 -11.46 24.26
C ASP A 101 -12.41 -10.25 23.96
N VAL A 102 -11.13 -10.40 24.29
CA VAL A 102 -10.08 -9.44 23.97
C VAL A 102 -9.03 -10.14 23.11
N TYR A 103 -8.85 -9.67 21.88
CA TYR A 103 -7.88 -10.22 20.94
C TYR A 103 -7.19 -9.11 20.17
N THR A 104 -6.01 -9.41 19.66
CA THR A 104 -5.27 -8.50 18.77
C THR A 104 -5.53 -8.93 17.33
N VAL A 105 -5.68 -7.97 16.42
CA VAL A 105 -5.74 -8.20 14.96
C VAL A 105 -4.55 -7.52 14.31
N ILE A 106 -3.99 -8.19 13.29
CA ILE A 106 -2.98 -7.65 12.37
C ILE A 106 -3.48 -7.79 10.93
#